data_AF-A0A965QUV1-F1
#
_entry.id   AF-A0A965QUV1-F1
#
_cell.length_a   1.000
_cell.length_b   1.000
_cell.length_c   1.000
_cell.angle_alpha   90.00
_cell.angle_beta   90.00
_cell.angle_gamma   90.00
#
_symmetry.space_group_name_H-M   'P 1'
#
loop_
_entity.id
_entity.type
_entity.pdbx_description
1 polymer ?
#
loop_
_entity_poly.entity_id
_entity_poly.type
_entity_poly.pdbx_seq_one_letter_code
_entity_poly.pdbx_strand_id
1 'polypeptide(L)'
;MTQTDLLLAAQAIASGAMCGIIWFVQLVHYPLFAVLPGAGSSDYARENRRRTPLVVVPFMLVEGVTAAILAANPPAGIGRTATLTGLALIALVWLSTA
;
A
#
# COMPACT_ATOMS: atom_id res chain seq x y z
N MET A 1 12.53 8.65 20.67
CA MET A 1 11.98 7.53 19.88
C MET A 1 13.06 6.48 19.71
N THR A 2 12.75 5.24 20.06
CA THR A 2 13.60 4.09 19.77
C THR A 2 13.53 3.73 18.28
N GLN A 3 14.46 2.92 17.78
CA GLN A 3 14.42 2.40 16.41
C GLN A 3 13.11 1.64 16.13
N THR A 4 12.61 0.88 17.10
CA THR A 4 11.34 0.17 17.02
C THR A 4 10.16 1.12 16.82
N ASP A 5 10.14 2.24 17.55
CA ASP A 5 9.07 3.24 17.42
C ASP A 5 9.02 3.83 16.01
N LEU A 6 10.21 4.08 15.42
CA LEU A 6 10.32 4.58 14.05
C LEU A 6 9.79 3.57 13.03
N LEU A 7 10.12 2.27 13.19
CA LEU A 7 9.63 1.21 12.30
C LEU A 7 8.11 1.05 12.38
N LEU A 8 7.56 1.06 13.60
CA LEU A 8 6.10 0.96 13.80
C LEU A 8 5.37 2.19 13.26
N ALA A 9 5.91 3.40 13.46
CA ALA A 9 5.34 4.62 12.90
C ALA A 9 5.40 4.61 11.37
N ALA A 10 6.53 4.24 10.78
CA ALA A 10 6.68 4.15 9.32
C ALA A 10 5.71 3.11 8.72
N GLN A 11 5.58 1.94 9.35
CA GLN A 11 4.60 0.92 8.97
C GLN A 11 3.17 1.48 9.00
N ALA A 12 2.78 2.08 10.13
CA ALA A 12 1.42 2.60 10.31
C ALA A 12 1.09 3.73 9.33
N ILE A 13 2.05 4.65 9.09
CA ILE A 13 1.89 5.76 8.14
C ILE A 13 1.77 5.22 6.72
N ALA A 14 2.64 4.31 6.30
CA ALA A 14 2.63 3.75 4.96
C ALA A 14 1.33 2.96 4.68
N SER A 15 0.93 2.08 5.60
CA SER A 15 -0.33 1.33 5.48
C SER A 15 -1.55 2.25 5.50
N GLY A 16 -1.56 3.27 6.37
CA GLY A 16 -2.64 4.27 6.42
C GLY A 16 -2.74 5.08 5.13
N ALA A 17 -1.61 5.51 4.57
CA ALA A 17 -1.55 6.22 3.30
C ALA A 17 -2.06 5.34 2.15
N MET A 18 -1.62 4.08 2.05
CA MET A 18 -2.08 3.13 1.05
C MET A 18 -3.59 2.88 1.16
N CYS A 19 -4.11 2.69 2.38
CA CYS A 19 -5.54 2.55 2.62
C CYS A 19 -6.32 3.75 2.10
N GLY A 20 -5.89 4.96 2.44
CA GLY A 20 -6.50 6.20 1.95
C GLY A 20 -6.44 6.35 0.43
N ILE A 21 -5.30 6.04 -0.19
CA ILE A 21 -5.14 6.08 -1.65
C ILE A 21 -6.08 5.07 -2.31
N ILE A 22 -6.16 3.84 -1.80
CA ILE A 22 -7.04 2.80 -2.34
C ILE A 22 -8.50 3.25 -2.26
N TRP A 23 -8.94 3.76 -1.11
CA TRP A 23 -10.31 4.28 -0.96
C TRP A 23 -10.60 5.43 -1.91
N PHE A 24 -9.68 6.38 -2.03
CA PHE A 24 -9.85 7.52 -2.94
C PHE A 24 -9.93 7.07 -4.40
N VAL A 25 -9.12 6.10 -4.81
CA VAL A 25 -9.18 5.53 -6.16
C VAL A 25 -10.50 4.80 -6.39
N GLN A 26 -10.91 3.93 -5.46
CA GLN A 26 -12.09 3.08 -5.60
C GLN A 26 -13.41 3.85 -5.52
N LEU A 27 -13.52 4.82 -4.60
CA LEU A 27 -14.76 5.54 -4.36
C LEU A 27 -14.92 6.77 -5.25
N VAL A 28 -13.83 7.34 -5.77
CA VAL A 28 -13.87 8.58 -6.54
C VAL A 28 -13.42 8.34 -7.98
N HIS A 29 -12.20 7.86 -8.20
CA HIS A 29 -11.62 7.82 -9.54
C HIS A 29 -12.25 6.77 -10.44
N TYR A 30 -12.33 5.51 -10.00
CA TYR A 30 -12.89 4.43 -10.82
C TYR A 30 -14.36 4.66 -11.20
N PRO A 31 -15.26 5.13 -10.31
CA PRO A 31 -16.61 5.49 -10.69
C PRO A 31 -16.67 6.59 -11.75
N LEU A 32 -15.81 7.61 -11.65
CA LEU A 32 -15.75 8.69 -12.64
C LEU A 32 -15.24 8.19 -14.01
N PHE A 33 -14.35 7.19 -14.05
CA PHE A 33 -13.87 6.62 -15.32
C PHE A 33 -14.99 5.92 -16.10
N ALA A 34 -15.97 5.34 -15.40
CA ALA A 34 -17.12 4.68 -16.03
C ALA A 34 -18.00 5.66 -16.83
N VAL A 35 -17.88 6.97 -16.58
CA VAL A 35 -18.71 8.01 -17.20
C VAL A 35 -18.00 8.69 -18.39
N LEU A 36 -16.73 8.36 -18.70
CA LEU A 36 -16.03 8.87 -19.88
C LEU A 36 -16.28 7.97 -21.12
N PRO A 37 -17.06 8.42 -22.13
CA PRO A 37 -17.23 7.66 -23.37
C PRO A 37 -16.12 7.99 -24.40
N GLY A 38 -15.74 7.00 -25.21
CA GLY A 38 -14.94 7.19 -26.42
C GLY A 38 -13.41 7.11 -26.26
N ALA A 39 -12.68 7.54 -27.28
CA ALA A 39 -11.22 7.36 -27.42
C ALA A 39 -10.40 7.95 -26.25
N GLY A 40 -10.87 9.05 -25.65
CA GLY A 40 -10.23 9.69 -24.49
C GLY A 40 -10.17 8.80 -23.24
N SER A 41 -11.05 7.81 -23.10
CA SER A 41 -11.02 6.85 -21.99
C SER A 41 -9.77 5.96 -22.02
N SER A 42 -9.33 5.55 -23.21
CA SER A 42 -8.17 4.68 -23.38
C SER A 42 -6.83 5.37 -23.09
N ASP A 43 -6.68 6.61 -23.57
CA ASP A 43 -5.48 7.41 -23.33
C ASP A 43 -5.41 7.85 -21.86
N TYR A 44 -6.55 8.21 -21.28
CA TYR A 44 -6.65 8.51 -19.87
C TYR A 44 -6.27 7.29 -19.00
N ALA A 45 -6.77 6.09 -19.32
CA ALA A 45 -6.42 4.87 -18.59
C ALA A 45 -4.92 4.55 -18.68
N ARG A 46 -4.31 4.76 -19.85
CA ARG A 46 -2.86 4.59 -20.05
C ARG A 46 -2.05 5.57 -19.21
N GLU A 47 -2.48 6.83 -19.18
CA GLU A 47 -1.85 7.88 -18.37
C GLU A 47 -1.98 7.58 -16.88
N ASN A 48 -3.18 7.19 -16.43
CA ASN A 48 -3.44 6.80 -15.04
C ASN A 48 -2.53 5.64 -14.63
N ARG A 49 -2.46 4.58 -15.45
CA ARG A 49 -1.57 3.43 -15.20
C ARG A 49 -0.08 3.83 -15.15
N ARG A 50 0.36 4.82 -15.92
CA ARG A 50 1.75 5.32 -15.87
C ARG A 50 2.04 6.13 -14.60
N ARG A 51 1.07 6.91 -14.13
CA ARG A 51 1.27 7.83 -13.00
C ARG A 51 1.03 7.17 -11.64
N THR A 52 0.08 6.24 -11.53
CA THR A 52 -0.25 5.58 -10.25
C THR A 52 0.98 4.98 -9.56
N PRO A 53 1.88 4.23 -10.23
CA PRO A 53 3.06 3.65 -9.60
C PRO A 53 3.97 4.70 -8.93
N LEU A 54 4.09 5.90 -9.51
CA LEU A 54 4.92 6.97 -8.94
C LEU A 54 4.47 7.41 -7.54
N VAL A 55 3.18 7.26 -7.25
CA VAL A 55 2.59 7.62 -5.96
C VAL A 55 2.55 6.42 -5.03
N VAL A 56 2.11 5.24 -5.51
CA VAL A 56 1.88 4.08 -4.63
C VAL A 56 3.16 3.32 -4.28
N VAL A 57 4.10 3.17 -5.22
CA VAL A 57 5.29 2.34 -5.02
C VAL A 57 6.15 2.80 -3.84
N PRO A 58 6.38 4.12 -3.60
CA PRO A 58 7.10 4.56 -2.41
C PRO A 58 6.47 4.07 -1.10
N PHE A 59 5.14 4.19 -0.95
CA PHE A 59 4.45 3.74 0.25
C PHE A 59 4.42 2.21 0.36
N MET A 60 4.19 1.51 -0.76
CA MET A 60 4.27 0.05 -0.81
C MET A 60 5.66 -0.45 -0.37
N LEU A 61 6.74 0.15 -0.89
CA LEU A 61 8.09 -0.23 -0.51
C LEU A 61 8.35 0.01 0.97
N VAL A 62 7.95 1.16 1.52
CA VAL A 62 8.09 1.43 2.96
C VAL A 62 7.33 0.36 3.75
N GLU A 63 6.05 0.15 3.45
CA GLU A 63 5.19 -0.84 4.13
C GLU A 63 5.77 -2.26 4.09
N GLY A 64 6.23 -2.71 2.92
CA GLY A 64 6.79 -4.06 2.75
C GLY A 64 8.13 -4.23 3.46
N VAL A 65 9.03 -3.24 3.34
CA VAL A 65 10.35 -3.30 3.99
C VAL A 65 10.21 -3.24 5.51
N THR A 66 9.38 -2.35 6.05
CA THR A 66 9.17 -2.27 7.50
C THR A 66 8.52 -3.53 8.05
N ALA A 67 7.56 -4.13 7.34
CA ALA A 67 6.94 -5.38 7.75
C ALA A 67 7.93 -6.55 7.72
N ALA A 68 8.80 -6.62 6.72
CA ALA A 68 9.84 -7.64 6.64
C ALA A 68 10.85 -7.52 7.79
N ILE A 69 11.28 -6.29 8.13
CA ILE A 69 12.17 -6.04 9.26
C ILE A 69 11.49 -6.45 10.58
N LEU A 70 10.22 -6.09 10.79
CA LEU A 70 9.45 -6.45 11.99
C LEU A 70 9.21 -7.97 12.10
N ALA A 71 9.03 -8.66 10.98
CA ALA A 71 8.88 -10.11 10.95
C ALA A 71 10.21 -10.84 11.25
N ALA A 72 11.33 -10.30 10.77
CA ALA A 72 12.67 -10.84 11.02
C ALA A 72 13.11 -10.61 12.48
N ASN A 73 12.80 -9.44 13.05
CA ASN A 73 13.14 -9.06 14.42
C ASN A 73 11.89 -8.55 15.17
N PRO A 74 11.03 -9.46 15.68
CA PRO A 74 9.81 -9.07 16.39
C PRO A 74 10.11 -8.19 17.62
N PRO A 75 9.45 -7.04 17.76
CA PRO A 75 9.60 -6.17 18.94
C PRO A 75 9.22 -6.89 20.24
N ALA A 76 9.89 -6.53 21.34
CA ALA A 76 9.52 -7.02 22.67
C ALA A 76 8.06 -6.64 22.99
N GLY A 77 7.24 -7.63 23.37
CA GLY A 77 5.80 -7.45 23.61
C GLY A 77 4.90 -7.68 22.39
N ILE A 78 5.46 -7.75 21.17
CA ILE A 78 4.72 -8.15 19.96
C ILE A 78 5.13 -9.57 19.59
N GLY A 79 4.18 -10.51 19.66
CA GLY A 79 4.44 -11.91 19.33
C GLY A 79 4.85 -12.11 17.87
N ARG A 80 5.75 -13.07 17.61
CA ARG A 80 6.21 -13.42 16.25
C ARG A 80 5.07 -13.79 15.30
N THR A 81 4.02 -14.40 15.81
CA THR A 81 2.81 -14.71 15.03
C THR A 81 2.17 -13.44 14.47
N ALA A 82 2.09 -12.37 15.25
CA ALA A 82 1.47 -11.11 14.81
C ALA A 82 2.28 -10.44 13.68
N THR A 83 3.62 -10.41 13.79
CA THR A 83 4.46 -9.81 12.75
C THR A 83 4.47 -10.62 11.46
N LEU A 84 4.43 -11.96 11.55
CA LEU A 84 4.29 -12.84 10.39
C LEU A 84 2.92 -12.71 9.73
N THR A 85 1.84 -12.61 10.51
CA THR A 85 0.49 -12.35 9.98
C THR A 85 0.45 -11.03 9.23
N GLY A 86 1.02 -9.95 9.78
CA GLY A 86 1.09 -8.66 9.12
C GLY A 86 1.82 -8.73 7.77
N LEU A 87 2.98 -9.41 7.72
CA LEU A 87 3.72 -9.62 6.48
C LEU A 87 2.92 -10.46 5.47
N ALA A 88 2.25 -11.52 5.91
CA ALA A 88 1.42 -12.36 5.05
C ALA A 88 0.25 -11.58 4.44
N LEU A 89 -0.37 -10.69 5.21
CA LEU A 89 -1.45 -9.81 4.71
C LEU A 89 -0.94 -8.85 3.64
N ILE A 90 0.24 -8.25 3.83
CA ILE A 90 0.84 -7.36 2.81
C ILE A 90 1.13 -8.15 1.53
N ALA A 91 1.70 -9.35 1.64
CA ALA A 91 1.94 -10.21 0.49
C ALA A 91 0.64 -10.57 -0.25
N LEU A 92 -0.43 -10.88 0.49
CA LEU A 92 -1.75 -11.15 -0.09
C LEU A 92 -2.32 -9.93 -0.82
N VAL A 93 -2.22 -8.73 -0.24
CA VAL A 93 -2.67 -7.48 -0.86
C VAL A 93 -1.89 -7.18 -2.14
N TRP A 94 -0.58 -7.44 -2.16
CA TRP A 94 0.22 -7.25 -3.37
C TRP A 94 -0.14 -8.26 -4.45
N LEU A 95 -0.36 -9.53 -4.08
CA LEU A 95 -0.78 -10.57 -5.02
C LEU A 95 -2.17 -10.32 -5.60
N SER A 96 -3.07 -9.65 -4.88
CA SER A 96 -4.40 -9.29 -5.39
C SER A 96 -4.38 -8.08 -6.33
N THR A 97 -3.28 -7.33 -6.37
CA THR A 97 -3.11 -6.11 -7.19
C THR A 97 -2.05 -6.22 -8.29
N ALA A 98 -1.25 -7.30 -8.30
CA ALA A 98 -0.30 -7.65 -9.34
C ALA A 98 -0.99 -8.17 -10.61
#